data_AF-X1D8B9-F1
#
_entry.id   AF-X1D8B9-F1
#
_cell.length_a   1.000
_cell.length_b   1.000
_cell.length_c   1.000
_cell.angle_alpha   90.00
_cell.angle_beta   90.00
_cell.angle_gamma   90.00
#
_symmetry.space_group_name_H-M   'P 1'
#
loop_
_entity.id
_entity.type
_entity.pdbx_description
1 polymer ?
#
loop_
_entity_poly.entity_id
_entity_poly.type
_entity_poly.pdbx_seq_one_letter_code
_entity_poly.pdbx_strand_id
1 'polypeptide(L)'
;MKIYEIDGKRYRLPNELTDFQLKMYVHLINWKWAHLTREHGFYKRVPYDALLPDELKAQSFPLYRPIKERFLDHQQKFPFKSHKFFGHMASSQAACINLFLPLLKDPNIAAMILGKVKKI
;
A
#
# COMPACT_ATOMS: atom_id res chain seq x y z
N MET A 1 3.52 18.91 3.59
CA MET A 1 4.14 18.14 2.48
C MET A 1 5.02 19.09 1.70
N LYS A 2 6.25 18.71 1.40
CA LYS A 2 7.15 19.46 0.52
C LYS A 2 6.91 19.04 -0.93
N ILE A 3 7.06 19.97 -1.85
CA ILE A 3 7.04 19.68 -3.29
C ILE A 3 8.46 19.35 -3.72
N TYR A 4 8.64 18.19 -4.32
CA TYR A 4 9.88 17.75 -4.96
C TYR A 4 9.68 17.76 -6.47
N GLU A 5 10.67 18.23 -7.20
CA GLU A 5 10.70 18.14 -8.66
C GLU A 5 11.73 17.09 -9.06
N ILE A 6 11.27 16.02 -9.71
CA ILE A 6 12.08 14.86 -10.09
C ILE A 6 11.65 14.47 -11.49
N ASP A 7 12.59 14.42 -12.44
CA ASP A 7 12.35 14.08 -13.85
C ASP A 7 11.19 14.89 -14.49
N GLY A 8 11.13 16.19 -14.19
CA GLY A 8 10.09 17.11 -14.70
C GLY A 8 8.70 16.90 -14.10
N LYS A 9 8.56 16.06 -13.06
CA LYS A 9 7.30 15.81 -12.34
C LYS A 9 7.36 16.38 -10.93
N ARG A 10 6.23 16.89 -10.45
CA ARG A 10 6.08 17.46 -9.11
C ARG A 10 5.41 16.46 -8.17
N TYR A 11 6.05 16.17 -7.05
CA TYR A 11 5.59 15.23 -6.04
C TYR A 11 5.40 15.91 -4.68
N ARG A 12 4.25 15.69 -4.03
CA ARG A 12 3.96 16.13 -2.66
C ARG A 12 4.29 15.02 -1.67
N LEU A 13 5.43 15.14 -0.99
CA LEU A 13 6.01 14.10 -0.12
C LEU A 13 6.26 14.62 1.30
N PRO A 14 6.47 13.73 2.29
CA PRO A 14 6.98 14.10 3.60
C PRO A 14 8.33 14.82 3.52
N ASN A 15 8.65 15.53 4.61
CA ASN A 15 9.99 16.07 4.81
C ASN A 15 10.91 14.93 5.28
N GLU A 16 12.22 15.11 5.14
CA GLU A 16 13.24 14.24 5.77
C GLU A 16 13.20 12.75 5.34
N LEU A 17 12.87 12.49 4.07
CA LEU A 17 13.02 11.15 3.50
C LEU A 17 14.50 10.86 3.22
N THR A 18 14.96 9.64 3.54
CA THR A 18 16.24 9.13 3.03
C THR A 18 16.16 8.92 1.52
N ASP A 19 17.31 8.83 0.83
CA ASP A 19 17.34 8.58 -0.62
C ASP A 19 16.56 7.33 -1.03
N PHE A 20 16.66 6.27 -0.23
CA PHE A 20 15.91 5.04 -0.47
C PHE A 20 14.40 5.29 -0.33
N GLN A 21 13.97 5.95 0.74
CA GLN A 21 12.55 6.26 0.94
C GLN A 21 12.03 7.17 -0.17
N LEU A 22 12.78 8.19 -0.58
CA LEU A 22 12.41 9.07 -1.68
C LEU A 22 12.17 8.27 -2.97
N LYS A 23 13.13 7.42 -3.36
CA LYS A 23 13.01 6.55 -4.55
C LYS A 23 11.80 5.62 -4.46
N MET A 24 11.60 4.99 -3.29
CA MET A 24 10.46 4.10 -3.06
C MET A 24 9.13 4.83 -3.19
N TYR A 25 9.00 6.02 -2.58
CA TYR A 25 7.79 6.84 -2.65
C TYR A 25 7.47 7.27 -4.08
N VAL A 26 8.48 7.77 -4.81
CA VAL A 26 8.34 8.16 -6.22
C VAL A 26 7.89 6.97 -7.07
N HIS A 27 8.51 5.80 -6.88
CA HIS A 27 8.12 4.57 -7.58
C HIS A 27 6.65 4.20 -7.34
N LEU A 28 6.23 4.17 -6.08
CA LEU A 28 4.86 3.80 -5.69
C LEU A 28 3.81 4.82 -6.17
N ILE A 29 4.15 6.11 -6.14
CA ILE A 29 3.28 7.18 -6.69
C ILE A 29 3.17 7.06 -8.21
N ASN A 30 4.28 6.82 -8.90
CA ASN A 30 4.27 6.62 -10.35
C ASN A 30 3.38 5.43 -10.74
N TRP A 31 3.47 4.32 -10.00
CA TRP A 31 2.58 3.18 -10.19
C TRP A 31 1.11 3.56 -9.96
N LYS A 32 0.79 4.26 -8.86
CA LYS A 32 -0.56 4.76 -8.58
C LYS A 32 -1.09 5.63 -9.73
N TRP A 33 -0.27 6.56 -10.23
CA TRP A 33 -0.63 7.46 -11.32
C TRP A 33 -0.86 6.75 -12.65
N ALA A 34 -0.16 5.64 -12.90
CA ALA A 34 -0.29 4.85 -14.12
C ALA A 34 -1.47 3.88 -14.09
N HIS A 35 -1.84 3.36 -12.91
CA HIS A 35 -2.76 2.23 -12.80
C HIS A 35 -4.04 2.51 -12.02
N LEU A 36 -4.08 3.53 -11.17
CA LEU A 36 -5.23 3.83 -10.31
C LEU A 36 -5.79 5.23 -10.55
N THR A 37 -5.03 6.27 -10.23
CA THR A 37 -5.47 7.66 -10.34
C THR A 37 -4.31 8.62 -10.15
N ARG A 38 -4.39 9.81 -10.74
CA ARG A 38 -3.49 10.94 -10.46
C ARG A 38 -3.94 11.82 -9.29
N GLU A 39 -5.17 11.64 -8.82
CA GLU A 39 -5.70 12.42 -7.71
C GLU A 39 -4.99 12.10 -6.40
N HIS A 40 -4.76 13.13 -5.58
CA HIS A 40 -4.15 12.97 -4.27
C HIS A 40 -5.19 12.63 -3.20
N GLY A 41 -4.77 11.93 -2.17
CA GLY A 41 -5.49 11.89 -0.90
C GLY A 41 -5.18 13.11 -0.04
N PHE A 42 -5.79 13.19 1.13
CA PHE A 42 -5.51 14.24 2.11
C PHE A 42 -5.04 13.66 3.44
N TYR A 43 -3.96 14.22 3.97
CA TYR A 43 -3.52 13.99 5.34
C TYR A 43 -3.61 15.29 6.12
N LYS A 44 -4.46 15.36 7.15
CA LYS A 44 -4.73 16.58 7.92
C LYS A 44 -5.06 17.78 7.01
N ARG A 45 -5.94 17.57 6.01
CA ARG A 45 -6.34 18.54 4.95
C ARG A 45 -5.21 18.98 4.00
N VAL A 46 -4.01 18.40 4.11
CA VAL A 46 -2.90 18.67 3.20
C VAL A 46 -2.91 17.61 2.08
N PRO A 47 -2.89 18.01 0.79
CA PRO A 47 -2.74 17.10 -0.34
C PRO A 47 -1.49 16.22 -0.21
N TYR A 48 -1.66 14.92 -0.47
CA TYR A 48 -0.59 13.92 -0.34
C TYR A 48 -0.67 12.87 -1.45
N ASP A 49 0.31 12.87 -2.36
CA ASP A 49 0.26 12.08 -3.58
C ASP A 49 0.38 10.57 -3.33
N ALA A 50 1.08 10.16 -2.27
CA ALA A 50 1.19 8.75 -1.86
C ALA A 50 -0.07 8.22 -1.17
N LEU A 51 -1.05 9.07 -0.86
CA LEU A 51 -2.31 8.67 -0.27
C LEU A 51 -3.38 8.56 -1.37
N LEU A 52 -4.22 7.54 -1.31
CA LEU A 52 -5.36 7.41 -2.23
C LEU A 52 -6.48 8.40 -1.87
N PRO A 53 -7.32 8.83 -2.85
CA PRO A 53 -8.58 9.51 -2.56
C PRO A 53 -9.56 8.57 -1.83
N ASP A 54 -10.52 9.14 -1.10
CA ASP A 54 -11.40 8.39 -0.21
C ASP A 54 -12.29 7.38 -0.95
N GLU A 55 -12.66 7.68 -2.19
CA GLU A 55 -13.41 6.76 -3.06
C GLU A 55 -12.65 5.45 -3.32
N LEU A 56 -11.34 5.54 -3.62
CA LEU A 56 -10.52 4.34 -3.80
C LEU A 56 -10.25 3.61 -2.47
N LYS A 57 -10.17 4.35 -1.35
CA LYS A 57 -10.07 3.72 -0.02
C LYS A 57 -11.32 2.92 0.31
N ALA A 58 -12.51 3.45 0.01
CA ALA A 58 -13.78 2.76 0.20
C ALA A 58 -13.84 1.44 -0.59
N GLN A 59 -13.16 1.38 -1.73
CA GLN A 59 -12.98 0.18 -2.54
C GLN A 59 -11.78 -0.71 -2.11
N SER A 60 -11.25 -0.48 -0.91
CA SER A 60 -10.14 -1.22 -0.30
C SER A 60 -8.82 -1.18 -1.06
N PHE A 61 -8.58 -0.20 -1.94
CA PHE A 61 -7.23 -0.01 -2.51
C PHE A 61 -6.22 0.38 -1.41
N PRO A 62 -4.93 0.00 -1.54
CA PRO A 62 -4.29 -0.64 -2.69
C PRO A 62 -4.27 -2.18 -2.63
N LEU A 63 -5.27 -2.83 -2.02
CA LEU A 63 -5.34 -4.29 -2.05
C LEU A 63 -5.38 -4.84 -3.49
N TYR A 64 -4.63 -5.91 -3.69
CA TYR A 64 -4.63 -6.70 -4.91
C TYR A 64 -6.03 -7.28 -5.13
N ARG A 65 -6.62 -7.01 -6.30
CA ARG A 65 -8.05 -7.28 -6.56
C ARG A 65 -8.44 -8.76 -6.31
N PRO A 66 -7.67 -9.78 -6.77
CA PRO A 66 -8.02 -11.20 -6.58
C PRO A 66 -8.01 -11.73 -5.14
N ILE A 67 -7.59 -10.92 -4.15
CA ILE A 67 -7.66 -11.29 -2.74
C ILE A 67 -8.65 -10.46 -1.93
N LYS A 68 -9.29 -9.44 -2.54
CA LYS A 68 -10.20 -8.52 -1.85
C LYS A 68 -11.32 -9.25 -1.13
N GLU A 69 -12.07 -10.10 -1.84
CA GLU A 69 -13.22 -10.78 -1.24
C GLU A 69 -12.78 -11.69 -0.08
N ARG A 70 -11.72 -12.49 -0.27
CA ARG A 70 -11.16 -13.32 0.81
C ARG A 70 -10.73 -12.48 2.03
N PHE A 71 -10.14 -11.32 1.80
CA PHE A 71 -9.73 -10.41 2.87
C PHE A 71 -10.94 -9.89 3.66
N LEU A 72 -11.99 -9.44 2.97
CA LEU A 72 -13.22 -8.95 3.60
C LEU A 72 -13.92 -10.07 4.38
N ASP A 73 -14.03 -11.26 3.78
CA ASP A 73 -14.62 -12.44 4.41
C ASP A 73 -13.89 -12.84 5.70
N HIS A 74 -12.55 -12.81 5.65
CA HIS A 74 -11.72 -13.10 6.81
C HIS A 74 -11.87 -12.01 7.89
N GLN A 75 -11.92 -10.74 7.52
CA GLN A 75 -12.08 -9.64 8.47
C GLN A 75 -13.45 -9.68 9.19
N GLN A 76 -14.51 -10.14 8.51
CA GLN A 76 -15.82 -10.35 9.15
C GLN A 76 -15.78 -11.49 10.18
N LYS A 77 -15.14 -12.61 9.84
CA LYS A 77 -15.03 -13.80 10.72
C LYS A 77 -14.04 -13.58 11.88
N PHE A 78 -12.96 -12.84 11.61
CA PHE A 78 -11.89 -12.54 12.54
C PHE A 78 -11.63 -11.03 12.54
N PRO A 79 -12.38 -10.27 13.33
CA PRO A 79 -12.28 -8.82 13.33
C PRO A 79 -10.88 -8.33 13.72
N PHE A 80 -10.26 -7.56 12.83
CA PHE A 80 -9.02 -6.83 13.11
C PHE A 80 -9.13 -5.38 12.63
N LYS A 81 -8.36 -4.51 13.27
CA LYS A 81 -8.36 -3.07 12.97
C LYS A 81 -7.52 -2.76 11.74
N SER A 82 -8.13 -2.12 10.75
CA SER A 82 -7.40 -1.51 9.63
C SER A 82 -6.60 -0.30 10.14
N HIS A 83 -5.33 -0.22 9.76
CA HIS A 83 -4.47 0.88 10.12
C HIS A 83 -4.95 2.18 9.46
N LYS A 84 -4.79 3.32 10.14
CA LYS A 84 -5.24 4.64 9.64
C LYS A 84 -4.67 5.02 8.26
N PHE A 85 -3.53 4.45 7.89
CA PHE A 85 -2.86 4.65 6.61
C PHE A 85 -3.02 3.48 5.65
N PHE A 86 -4.10 2.70 5.77
CA PHE A 86 -4.33 1.55 4.89
C PHE A 86 -4.30 1.93 3.40
N GLY A 87 -4.94 3.04 3.04
CA GLY A 87 -4.97 3.60 1.69
C GLY A 87 -3.71 4.37 1.26
N HIS A 88 -2.61 4.24 2.00
CA HIS A 88 -1.32 4.81 1.62
C HIS A 88 -0.57 3.81 0.73
N MET A 89 0.07 4.27 -0.34
CA MET A 89 0.75 3.38 -1.29
C MET A 89 1.93 2.61 -0.65
N ALA A 90 2.57 3.19 0.37
CA ALA A 90 3.59 2.51 1.20
C ALA A 90 3.02 1.92 2.51
N SER A 91 1.74 1.51 2.53
CA SER A 91 1.12 0.89 3.71
C SER A 91 1.71 -0.49 3.99
N SER A 92 2.37 -0.65 5.14
CA SER A 92 2.93 -1.96 5.56
C SER A 92 1.85 -3.02 5.74
N GLN A 93 0.70 -2.66 6.31
CA GLN A 93 -0.42 -3.60 6.45
C GLN A 93 -0.92 -4.09 5.09
N ALA A 94 -1.14 -3.18 4.13
CA ALA A 94 -1.60 -3.55 2.79
C ALA A 94 -0.54 -4.37 2.05
N ALA A 95 0.75 -4.03 2.19
CA ALA A 95 1.86 -4.78 1.61
C ALA A 95 1.91 -6.22 2.14
N CYS A 96 1.80 -6.40 3.46
CA CYS A 96 1.76 -7.73 4.08
C CYS A 96 0.56 -8.55 3.57
N ILE A 97 -0.63 -7.96 3.51
CA ILE A 97 -1.82 -8.66 3.00
C ILE A 97 -1.62 -9.07 1.53
N ASN A 98 -1.14 -8.15 0.69
CA ASN A 98 -0.91 -8.40 -0.73
C ASN A 98 0.15 -9.48 -0.97
N LEU A 99 1.14 -9.61 -0.10
CA LEU A 99 2.20 -10.61 -0.23
C LEU A 99 1.78 -11.97 0.32
N PHE A 100 1.23 -12.00 1.55
CA PHE A 100 1.02 -13.25 2.28
C PHE A 100 -0.34 -13.89 2.01
N LEU A 101 -1.41 -13.12 1.80
CA LEU A 101 -2.73 -13.73 1.61
C LEU A 101 -2.85 -14.60 0.34
N PRO A 102 -2.21 -14.26 -0.81
CA PRO A 102 -2.12 -15.17 -1.94
C PRO A 102 -1.31 -16.43 -1.61
N LEU A 103 -0.17 -16.28 -0.93
CA LEU A 103 0.70 -17.40 -0.55
C LEU A 103 -0.05 -18.40 0.35
N LEU A 104 -0.79 -17.89 1.33
CA LEU A 104 -1.61 -18.66 2.26
C LEU A 104 -2.87 -19.28 1.61
N LYS A 105 -3.04 -19.19 0.27
CA LYS A 105 -4.06 -20.00 -0.45
C LYS A 105 -3.64 -21.45 -0.60
N ASP A 106 -2.34 -21.72 -0.65
CA ASP A 106 -1.80 -23.07 -0.76
C ASP A 106 -0.96 -23.40 0.49
N PRO A 107 -1.47 -24.25 1.40
CA PRO A 107 -0.75 -24.60 2.62
C PRO A 107 0.62 -25.24 2.39
N ASN A 108 0.79 -26.01 1.31
CA ASN A 108 2.06 -26.69 1.01
C ASN A 108 3.10 -25.69 0.52
N ILE A 109 2.72 -24.79 -0.40
CA ILE A 109 3.59 -23.72 -0.87
C ILE A 109 3.91 -22.76 0.29
N ALA A 110 2.92 -22.41 1.11
CA ALA A 110 3.13 -21.56 2.28
C ALA A 110 4.13 -22.20 3.25
N ALA A 111 3.95 -23.48 3.60
CA ALA A 111 4.88 -24.19 4.48
C ALA A 111 6.29 -24.25 3.89
N MET A 112 6.42 -24.54 2.59
CA MET A 112 7.70 -24.58 1.90
C MET A 112 8.43 -23.22 1.90
N ILE A 113 7.71 -22.12 1.63
CA ILE A 113 8.31 -20.78 1.56
C ILE A 113 8.60 -20.24 2.95
N LEU A 114 7.61 -20.28 3.86
CA LEU A 114 7.75 -19.72 5.21
C LEU A 114 8.74 -20.54 6.06
N GLY A 115 8.83 -21.85 5.84
CA GLY A 115 9.81 -22.71 6.50
C GLY A 115 11.26 -22.45 6.10
N LYS A 116 11.50 -21.78 4.95
CA LYS A 116 12.84 -21.37 4.49
C LYS A 116 13.29 -20.03 5.05
N VAL A 117 12.39 -19.25 5.66
CA VAL A 117 12.75 -17.99 6.32
C VAL A 117 13.55 -18.32 7.58
N LYS A 118 14.88 -18.15 7.52
CA LYS A 118 15.74 -18.33 8.68
C LYS A 118 15.28 -17.39 9.80
N LYS A 119 15.27 -17.88 11.04
CA LYS A 119 15.13 -17.02 12.21
C LYS A 119 16.26 -16.00 12.16
N ILE A 120 15.90 -14.72 12.10
CA ILE A 120 16.81 -13.58 12.24
C ILE A 120 17.04 -13.35 13.73
#